data_AF-C0HLA9-F1
#
_entry.id   AF-C0HLA9-F1
#
_cell.length_a   1.000
_cell.length_b   1.000
_cell.length_c   1.000
_cell.angle_alpha   90.00
_cell.angle_beta   90.00
_cell.angle_gamma   90.00
#
_symmetry.space_group_name_H-M   'P 1'
#
loop_
_entity.id
_entity.type
_entity.pdbx_description
1 polymer ?
#
loop_
_entity_poly.entity_id
_entity_poly.type
_entity_poly.pdbx_seq_one_letter_code
_entity_poly.pdbx_strand_id
1 'polypeptide(L)' 'RPSFCNLPVKPGPCSGFFSAFYYSQKTNKCHSFTYGGCRGPGNRFRTIEECRRTCVG' A
#
# COMPACT_ATOMS: atom_id res chain seq x y z
N ARG A 1 3.76 11.67 -8.85
CA ARG A 1 3.38 10.38 -8.23
C ARG A 1 4.34 9.29 -8.71
N PRO A 2 5.02 8.57 -7.80
CA PRO A 2 5.89 7.46 -8.17
C PRO A 2 5.15 6.32 -8.91
N SER A 3 5.82 5.63 -9.82
CA SER A 3 5.24 4.52 -10.59
C SER A 3 4.77 3.37 -9.70
N PHE A 4 5.46 3.12 -8.58
CA PHE A 4 5.09 2.06 -7.65
C PHE A 4 3.72 2.27 -6.99
N CYS A 5 3.21 3.51 -6.91
CA CYS A 5 1.85 3.78 -6.40
C CYS A 5 0.77 3.07 -7.23
N ASN A 6 1.09 2.68 -8.46
CA ASN A 6 0.16 2.06 -9.39
C ASN A 6 0.25 0.52 -9.37
N LEU A 7 1.15 -0.06 -8.56
CA LEU A 7 1.32 -1.51 -8.49
C LEU A 7 0.11 -2.19 -7.82
N PRO A 8 -0.24 -3.42 -8.26
CA PRO A 8 -1.24 -4.21 -7.59
C PRO A 8 -0.78 -4.56 -6.18
N VAL A 9 -1.69 -4.49 -5.21
CA VAL A 9 -1.40 -4.78 -3.81
C VAL A 9 -1.42 -6.28 -3.57
N LYS A 10 -0.45 -6.79 -2.81
CA LYS A 10 -0.39 -8.18 -2.41
C LYS A 10 0.06 -8.28 -0.95
N PRO A 11 -0.48 -9.23 -0.16
CA PRO A 11 -0.03 -9.47 1.21
C PRO A 11 1.44 -9.95 1.30
N GLY A 12 1.99 -10.51 0.23
CA GLY A 12 3.28 -11.21 0.27
C GLY A 12 3.11 -12.67 0.71
N PRO A 13 4.20 -13.47 0.74
CA PRO A 13 4.12 -14.91 1.01
C PRO A 13 4.09 -15.28 2.50
N CYS A 14 4.29 -14.30 3.39
CA CYS A 14 4.23 -14.55 4.83
C CYS A 14 2.79 -14.50 5.36
N SER A 15 2.55 -15.15 6.50
CA SER A 15 1.23 -15.38 7.09
C SER A 15 0.90 -14.48 8.30
N GLY A 16 1.58 -13.35 8.44
CA GLY A 16 1.27 -12.34 9.45
C GLY A 16 0.03 -11.50 9.10
N PHE A 17 -0.47 -10.77 10.10
CA PHE A 17 -1.61 -9.88 9.96
C PHE A 17 -1.22 -8.46 10.36
N PHE A 18 -0.53 -7.76 9.46
CA PHE A 18 -0.06 -6.39 9.70
C PHE A 18 -0.92 -5.40 8.96
N SER A 19 -1.45 -4.39 9.66
CA SER A 19 -2.12 -3.26 9.03
C SER A 19 -1.13 -2.46 8.20
N ALA A 20 -1.46 -2.24 6.94
CA ALA A 20 -0.72 -1.38 6.03
C ALA A 20 -1.69 -0.59 5.15
N PHE A 21 -1.16 0.40 4.43
CA PHE A 21 -1.95 1.26 3.53
C PHE A 21 -1.40 1.18 2.11
N TYR A 22 -2.28 1.35 1.12
CA TYR A 22 -1.91 1.39 -0.29
C TYR A 22 -2.70 2.47 -1.00
N TYR A 23 -2.18 2.96 -2.13
CA TYR A 23 -2.88 3.90 -2.98
C TYR A 23 -3.70 3.17 -4.06
N SER A 24 -4.98 3.55 -4.16
CA SER A 24 -5.88 3.10 -5.22
C SER A 24 -6.11 4.21 -6.23
N GLN A 25 -5.61 4.01 -7.45
CA GLN A 25 -5.88 4.89 -8.59
C GLN A 25 -7.37 4.97 -8.92
N LYS A 26 -8.11 3.87 -8.73
CA LYS A 26 -9.54 3.80 -9.04
C LYS A 26 -10.36 4.79 -8.23
N THR A 27 -10.00 4.98 -6.97
CA THR A 27 -10.70 5.89 -6.06
C THR A 27 -9.94 7.18 -5.82
N ASN A 28 -8.73 7.32 -6.38
CA ASN A 28 -7.74 8.35 -6.08
C ASN A 28 -7.52 8.56 -4.56
N LYS A 29 -7.47 7.47 -3.78
CA LYS A 29 -7.39 7.51 -2.31
C LYS A 29 -6.51 6.39 -1.78
N CYS A 30 -6.03 6.57 -0.55
CA CYS A 30 -5.35 5.53 0.21
C CYS A 30 -6.34 4.69 1.00
N HIS A 31 -6.14 3.37 1.01
CA HIS A 31 -6.96 2.39 1.74
C HIS A 31 -6.08 1.50 2.60
N SER A 32 -6.66 0.99 3.70
CA SER A 32 -6.00 -0.04 4.50
C SER A 32 -6.08 -1.40 3.82
N PHE A 33 -5.12 -2.27 4.13
CA PHE A 33 -5.13 -3.69 3.77
C PHE A 33 -4.27 -4.49 4.76
N THR A 34 -4.45 -5.81 4.75
CA THR A 34 -3.62 -6.73 5.53
C THR A 34 -2.39 -7.15 4.75
N TYR A 35 -1.22 -6.90 5.34
CA TYR A 35 0.08 -7.31 4.85
C TYR A 35 0.61 -8.50 5.65
N GLY A 36 1.18 -9.48 4.94
CA GLY A 36 1.67 -10.75 5.46
C GLY A 36 2.95 -10.66 6.30
N GLY A 37 3.63 -9.51 6.28
CA GLY A 37 4.84 -9.27 7.08
C GLY A 37 6.14 -9.31 6.28
N CYS A 38 6.18 -9.94 5.10
CA CYS A 38 7.38 -9.98 4.26
C CYS A 38 7.12 -9.80 2.75
N ARG A 39 8.13 -9.25 2.06
CA ARG A 39 8.14 -9.02 0.60
C ARG A 39 6.92 -8.20 0.13
N GLY A 40 6.46 -8.41 -1.09
CA GLY A 40 5.33 -7.67 -1.67
C GLY A 40 5.74 -6.39 -2.41
N PRO A 41 4.75 -5.71 -3.02
CA PRO A 41 4.96 -4.55 -3.89
C PRO A 41 5.27 -3.28 -3.09
N GLY A 42 5.87 -2.30 -3.76
CA GLY A 42 6.18 -0.98 -3.18
C GLY A 42 4.95 -0.09 -2.93
N ASN A 43 3.76 -0.46 -3.41
CA ASN A 43 2.50 0.21 -3.07
C ASN A 43 2.04 -0.19 -1.66
N ARG A 44 2.83 0.15 -0.64
CA ARG A 44 2.61 -0.23 0.76
C ARG A 44 3.25 0.77 1.70
N PHE A 45 2.47 1.26 2.65
CA PHE A 45 2.85 2.31 3.61
C PHE A 45 2.44 1.92 5.02
N ARG A 46 3.14 2.43 6.04
CA ARG A 46 2.83 2.16 7.45
C ARG A 46 1.67 2.99 7.96
N THR A 47 1.52 4.22 7.45
CA THR A 47 0.44 5.13 7.85
C THR A 47 -0.33 5.66 6.65
N ILE A 48 -1.55 6.14 6.89
CA ILE A 48 -2.37 6.74 5.84
C ILE A 48 -1.77 8.07 5.37
N GLU A 49 -1.14 8.83 6.26
CA GLU A 49 -0.46 10.09 5.96
C GLU A 49 0.73 9.87 5.02
N GLU A 50 1.52 8.83 5.26
CA GLU A 50 2.65 8.45 4.40
C GLU A 50 2.14 8.13 2.98
N CYS A 51 1.13 7.25 2.87
CA CYS A 51 0.52 6.93 1.59
C CYS A 51 -0.01 8.17 0.86
N ARG A 52 -0.71 9.06 1.58
CA ARG A 52 -1.27 10.28 1.01
C ARG A 52 -0.16 11.20 0.49
N ARG A 53 0.85 11.50 1.31
CA ARG A 53 1.96 12.38 0.91
C ARG A 53 2.75 11.83 -0.27
N THR A 54 2.86 10.51 -0.42
CA THR A 54 3.61 9.89 -1.51
C THR A 54 2.80 9.75 -2.81
N CYS A 55 1.53 9.36 -2.72
CA CYS A 55 0.76 8.93 -3.88
C CYS A 55 -0.49 9.76 -4.19
N VAL A 56 -1.03 10.52 -3.22
CA VAL A 56 -2.18 11.39 -3.44
C VAL A 56 -1.65 12.78 -3.80
N GLY A 57 -1.88 13.17 -5.05
CA GLY A 57 -1.57 14.51 -5.56
C GLY A 57 -2.53 15.55 -5.05
#